data_AF-A0A7V9V6S1-F1
#
_entry.id   AF-A0A7V9V6S1-F1
#
_cell.length_a   1.000
_cell.length_b   1.000
_cell.length_c   1.000
_cell.angle_alpha   90.00
_cell.angle_beta   90.00
_cell.angle_gamma   90.00
#
_symmetry.space_group_name_H-M   'P 1'
#
loop_
_entity.id
_entity.type
_entity.pdbx_description
1 polymer ?
#
loop_
_entity_poly.entity_id
_entity_poly.type
_entity_poly.pdbx_seq_one_letter_code
_entity_poly.pdbx_strand_id
1 'polypeptide(L)'
;MLTLRDLQWRRRRFIIAVLATAIAFAMSLLMSWINARLHNEPGNILKVLGADAWVVESGTSGPFTASKVIPAQTAEQVAALPGVTRAEAVVLLHSTVEKTSGQKRSVRDVNVIGLPLGSTRAAPVAEGRQAKTPG
;
A
#
# COMPACT_ATOMS: atom_id res chain seq x y z
N MET A 1 -33.91 22.70 -46.77
CA MET A 1 -33.75 21.60 -45.78
C MET A 1 -32.39 20.87 -45.83
N LEU A 2 -31.52 21.09 -46.83
CA LEU A 2 -30.19 20.46 -46.91
C LEU A 2 -29.14 21.03 -45.92
N THR A 3 -29.27 22.29 -45.52
CA THR A 3 -28.30 23.01 -44.67
C THR A 3 -28.26 22.53 -43.21
N LEU A 4 -29.39 22.12 -42.63
CA LEU A 4 -29.43 21.63 -41.24
C LEU A 4 -28.70 20.29 -41.05
N ARG A 5 -28.77 19.39 -42.05
CA ARG A 5 -28.19 18.05 -41.96
C ARG A 5 -26.66 18.10 -42.03
N ASP A 6 -26.13 19.00 -42.83
CA ASP A 6 -24.68 19.24 -42.95
C ASP A 6 -24.09 19.82 -41.65
N LEU A 7 -24.77 20.82 -41.06
CA LEU A 7 -24.44 21.37 -39.74
C LEU A 7 -24.46 20.31 -38.63
N GLN A 8 -25.45 19.40 -38.65
CA GLN A 8 -25.54 18.31 -37.68
C GLN A 8 -24.41 17.28 -37.84
N TRP A 9 -24.01 16.95 -39.06
CA TRP A 9 -22.93 15.99 -39.31
C TRP A 9 -21.58 16.54 -38.85
N ARG A 10 -21.31 17.81 -39.13
CA ARG A 10 -20.13 18.54 -38.67
C ARG A 10 -20.09 18.66 -37.14
N ARG A 11 -21.23 18.95 -36.50
CA ARG A 11 -21.37 19.03 -35.03
C ARG A 11 -21.12 17.68 -34.35
N ARG A 12 -21.64 16.58 -34.90
CA ARG A 12 -21.39 15.22 -34.37
C ARG A 12 -19.92 14.86 -34.40
N ARG A 13 -19.24 15.12 -35.52
CA ARG A 13 -17.80 14.83 -35.66
C ARG A 13 -16.95 15.66 -34.70
N PHE A 14 -17.32 16.92 -34.48
CA PHE A 14 -16.67 17.78 -33.47
C PHE A 14 -16.85 17.24 -32.05
N ILE A 15 -18.08 16.85 -31.66
CA ILE A 15 -18.36 16.29 -30.33
C ILE A 15 -17.56 14.99 -30.12
N ILE A 16 -17.49 14.10 -31.11
CA ILE A 16 -16.73 12.86 -31.01
C ILE A 16 -15.24 13.14 -30.78
N ALA A 17 -14.66 14.10 -31.51
CA ALA A 17 -13.26 14.49 -31.33
C ALA A 17 -13.00 15.07 -29.93
N VAL A 18 -13.86 15.98 -29.46
CA VAL A 18 -13.76 16.55 -28.11
C VAL A 18 -13.87 15.47 -27.04
N LEU A 19 -14.80 14.53 -27.18
CA LEU A 19 -14.95 13.42 -26.25
C LEU A 19 -13.73 12.50 -26.25
N ALA A 20 -13.17 12.19 -27.43
CA ALA A 20 -11.96 11.37 -27.52
C ALA A 20 -10.77 12.02 -26.80
N THR A 21 -10.55 13.32 -27.02
CA THR A 21 -9.49 14.06 -26.33
C THR A 21 -9.76 14.19 -24.83
N ALA A 22 -11.01 14.43 -24.43
CA ALA A 22 -11.38 14.50 -23.02
C ALA A 22 -11.13 13.18 -22.28
N ILE A 23 -11.46 12.04 -22.92
CA ILE A 23 -11.19 10.71 -22.36
C ILE A 23 -9.68 10.47 -22.24
N ALA A 24 -8.91 10.78 -23.28
CA ALA A 24 -7.45 10.62 -23.24
C ALA A 24 -6.83 11.46 -22.10
N PHE A 25 -7.28 12.70 -21.95
CA PHE A 25 -6.83 13.58 -20.87
C PHE A 25 -7.25 13.07 -19.49
N ALA A 26 -8.49 12.61 -19.33
CA ALA A 26 -8.98 12.03 -18.08
C ALA A 26 -8.18 10.78 -17.68
N MET A 27 -7.81 9.93 -18.63
CA MET A 27 -6.93 8.78 -18.37
C MET A 27 -5.54 9.20 -17.90
N SER A 28 -4.95 10.23 -18.52
CA SER A 28 -3.65 10.76 -18.09
C SER A 28 -3.70 11.34 -16.67
N LEU A 29 -4.74 12.09 -16.34
CA LEU A 29 -4.96 12.59 -14.98
C LEU A 29 -5.17 11.46 -13.98
N LEU A 30 -5.94 10.43 -14.35
CA LEU A 30 -6.16 9.27 -13.50
C LEU A 30 -4.85 8.56 -13.19
N MET A 31 -3.99 8.34 -14.19
CA MET A 31 -2.67 7.74 -13.96
C MET A 31 -1.77 8.63 -13.11
N SER A 32 -1.76 9.94 -13.36
CA SER A 32 -1.02 10.89 -12.53
C SER A 32 -1.47 10.82 -11.06
N TRP A 33 -2.77 10.78 -10.82
CA TRP A 33 -3.34 10.69 -9.47
C TRP A 33 -3.00 9.35 -8.79
N ILE A 34 -3.16 8.23 -9.50
CA ILE A 34 -2.82 6.89 -8.98
C ILE A 34 -1.33 6.84 -8.59
N ASN A 35 -0.45 7.32 -9.47
CA ASN A 35 0.98 7.34 -9.22
C ASN A 35 1.35 8.23 -8.03
N ALA A 36 0.73 9.41 -7.92
CA ALA A 36 0.93 10.32 -6.80
C ALA A 36 0.43 9.75 -5.47
N ARG A 37 -0.67 9.00 -5.48
CA ARG A 37 -1.21 8.35 -4.27
C ARG A 37 -0.31 7.21 -3.80
N LEU A 38 0.14 6.34 -4.72
CA LEU A 38 1.02 5.21 -4.43
C LEU A 38 2.39 5.65 -3.90
N HIS A 39 2.93 6.78 -4.38
CA HIS A 39 4.21 7.29 -3.89
C HIS A 39 4.19 7.73 -2.42
N ASN A 40 3.04 8.17 -1.92
CA ASN A 40 2.91 8.68 -0.55
C ASN A 40 2.50 7.60 0.46
N GLU A 41 2.05 6.44 -0.01
CA GLU A 41 1.55 5.35 0.83
C GLU A 41 2.62 4.68 1.73
N PRO A 42 3.88 4.50 1.30
CA PRO A 42 4.93 3.90 2.14
C PRO A 42 5.20 4.67 3.44
N GLY A 43 5.09 6.01 3.40
CA GLY A 43 5.29 6.88 4.57
C GLY A 43 4.15 6.79 5.59
N ASN A 44 2.92 6.45 5.16
CA ASN A 44 1.79 6.34 6.07
C ASN A 44 1.87 5.08 6.94
N ILE A 45 2.43 3.98 6.43
CA ILE A 45 2.58 2.75 7.22
C ILE A 45 3.68 2.91 8.28
N LEU A 46 4.74 3.68 7.98
CA LEU A 46 5.76 4.07 8.96
C LEU A 46 5.17 4.78 10.17
N LYS A 47 4.23 5.71 9.94
CA LYS A 47 3.54 6.43 11.02
C LYS A 47 2.70 5.51 11.90
N VAL A 48 2.04 4.50 11.33
CA VAL A 48 1.25 3.52 12.08
C VAL A 48 2.15 2.64 12.95
N LEU A 49 3.34 2.29 12.48
CA LEU A 49 4.30 1.48 13.21
C LEU A 49 5.20 2.28 14.16
N GLY A 50 5.10 3.62 14.17
CA GLY A 50 6.01 4.47 14.96
C GLY A 50 7.48 4.28 14.56
N ALA A 51 7.74 4.16 13.26
CA ALA A 51 9.07 4.05 12.67
C ALA A 51 9.34 5.23 11.74
N ASP A 52 10.59 5.68 11.67
CA ASP A 52 10.96 6.83 10.82
C ASP A 52 11.41 6.40 9.42
N ALA A 53 11.92 5.17 9.28
CA ALA A 53 12.45 4.65 8.02
C ALA A 53 12.34 3.12 7.92
N TRP A 54 12.38 2.63 6.68
CA TRP A 54 12.48 1.22 6.33
C TRP A 54 13.92 0.87 5.95
N VAL A 55 14.37 -0.32 6.33
CA VAL A 55 15.60 -0.92 5.82
C VAL A 55 15.22 -2.01 4.83
N VAL A 56 15.69 -1.88 3.59
CA VAL A 56 15.49 -2.84 2.50
C VAL A 56 16.79 -3.04 1.74
N GLU A 57 16.89 -4.12 0.96
CA GLU A 57 18.07 -4.37 0.13
C GLU A 57 18.20 -3.30 -0.96
N SER A 58 19.44 -2.95 -1.31
CA SER A 58 19.74 -2.02 -2.40
C SER A 58 19.06 -2.43 -3.70
N GLY A 59 18.50 -1.46 -4.42
CA GLY A 59 17.77 -1.70 -5.68
C GLY A 59 16.29 -2.05 -5.47
N THR A 60 15.82 -2.09 -4.22
CA THR A 60 14.41 -2.30 -3.88
C THR A 60 13.68 -0.96 -3.74
N SER A 61 12.48 -0.86 -4.31
CA SER A 61 11.65 0.36 -4.27
C SER A 61 10.87 0.57 -2.97
N GLY A 62 10.77 -0.44 -2.11
CA GLY A 62 10.15 -0.35 -0.79
C GLY A 62 9.96 -1.70 -0.10
N PRO A 63 9.56 -1.73 1.18
CA PRO A 63 9.43 -2.97 1.96
C PRO A 63 8.33 -3.91 1.43
N PHE A 64 7.37 -3.40 0.67
CA PHE A 64 6.28 -4.18 0.06
C PHE A 64 6.62 -4.69 -1.35
N THR A 65 7.69 -4.17 -1.95
CA THR A 65 8.19 -4.60 -3.27
C THR A 65 9.54 -5.32 -3.16
N ALA A 66 10.03 -5.52 -1.94
CA ALA A 66 11.22 -6.30 -1.65
C ALA A 66 11.00 -7.76 -2.06
N SER A 67 11.75 -8.23 -3.05
CA SER A 67 11.75 -9.63 -3.47
C SER A 67 12.65 -10.50 -2.60
N LYS A 68 13.53 -9.87 -1.80
CA LYS A 68 14.51 -10.55 -0.97
C LYS A 68 14.28 -10.23 0.51
N VAL A 69 14.33 -11.28 1.32
CA VAL A 69 14.21 -11.20 2.77
C VAL A 69 15.58 -10.93 3.36
N ILE A 70 15.65 -10.02 4.32
CA ILE A 70 16.88 -9.69 5.05
C ILE A 70 16.90 -10.50 6.35
N PRO A 71 18.06 -11.05 6.77
CA PRO A 71 18.20 -11.72 8.06
C PRO A 71 17.78 -10.83 9.22
N ALA A 72 17.11 -11.40 10.23
CA ALA A 72 16.66 -10.66 11.40
C ALA A 72 17.82 -10.00 12.17
N GLN A 73 19.02 -10.61 12.15
CA GLN A 73 20.24 -10.09 12.76
C GLN A 73 20.69 -8.75 12.16
N THR A 74 20.28 -8.42 10.94
CA THR A 74 20.57 -7.11 10.34
C THR A 74 19.92 -5.98 11.15
N ALA A 75 18.82 -6.23 11.87
CA ALA A 75 18.25 -5.23 12.77
C ALA A 75 19.23 -4.84 13.89
N GLU A 76 20.01 -5.78 14.42
CA GLU A 76 21.02 -5.51 15.45
C GLU A 76 22.17 -4.66 14.88
N GLN A 77 22.60 -4.96 13.65
CA GLN A 77 23.63 -4.18 12.95
C GLN A 77 23.16 -2.75 12.67
N VAL A 78 21.91 -2.57 12.24
CA VAL A 78 21.32 -1.25 12.01
C VAL A 78 21.16 -0.49 13.32
N ALA A 79 20.76 -1.15 14.40
CA ALA A 79 20.64 -0.54 15.73
C ALA A 79 22.00 -0.01 16.26
N ALA A 80 23.12 -0.57 15.80
CA ALA A 80 24.46 -0.11 16.16
C ALA A 80 24.94 1.11 15.37
N LEU A 81 24.22 1.55 14.34
CA LEU A 81 24.63 2.70 13.52
C LEU A 81 24.43 4.03 14.28
N PRO A 82 25.34 5.01 14.13
CA PRO A 82 25.18 6.33 14.72
C PRO A 82 23.87 7.00 14.29
N GLY A 83 23.11 7.52 15.25
CA GLY A 83 21.83 8.20 15.00
C GLY A 83 20.61 7.27 14.95
N VAL A 84 20.79 5.95 15.05
CA VAL A 84 19.67 5.00 15.15
C VAL A 84 19.31 4.79 16.62
N THR A 85 18.12 5.25 17.02
CA THR A 85 17.62 5.03 18.39
C THR A 85 17.21 3.57 18.62
N ARG A 86 16.63 2.92 17.60
CA ARG A 86 16.15 1.54 17.66
C ARG A 86 15.88 0.98 16.27
N ALA A 87 16.19 -0.29 16.07
CA ALA A 87 15.80 -1.06 14.89
C ALA A 87 15.15 -2.39 15.32
N GLU A 88 14.15 -2.84 14.58
CA GLU A 88 13.45 -4.10 14.82
C GLU A 88 13.22 -4.82 13.50
N ALA A 89 13.43 -6.14 13.50
CA ALA A 89 13.06 -6.98 12.38
C ALA A 89 11.54 -7.13 12.31
N VAL A 90 10.93 -6.88 11.15
CA VAL A 90 9.50 -7.08 10.92
C VAL A 90 9.30 -8.07 9.79
N VAL A 91 8.20 -8.81 9.84
CA VAL A 91 7.71 -9.64 8.73
C VAL A 91 6.37 -9.09 8.28
N LEU A 92 6.21 -8.85 6.99
CA LEU A 92 4.97 -8.36 6.38
C LEU A 92 4.49 -9.40 5.38
N LEU A 93 3.33 -10.00 5.65
CA LEU A 93 2.75 -11.02 4.79
C LEU A 93 1.29 -10.71 4.49
N HIS A 94 0.85 -11.14 3.33
CA HIS A 94 -0.54 -11.09 2.94
C HIS A 94 -1.17 -12.47 3.12
N SER A 95 -2.34 -12.53 3.74
CA SER A 95 -3.02 -13.80 4.01
C SER A 95 -4.53 -13.62 4.01
N THR A 96 -5.26 -14.70 3.73
CA THR A 96 -6.72 -14.70 3.84
C THR A 96 -7.12 -15.42 5.11
N VAL A 97 -7.90 -14.75 5.96
CA VAL A 97 -8.51 -15.35 7.13
C VAL A 97 -9.98 -15.63 6.87
N GLU A 98 -10.42 -16.78 7.30
CA GLU A 98 -11.82 -17.11 7.30
C GLU A 98 -12.46 -16.67 8.60
N LYS A 99 -13.52 -15.87 8.49
CA LYS A 99 -14.36 -15.50 9.62
C LYS A 99 -15.72 -16.17 9.50
N THR A 100 -16.02 -17.00 10.48
CA THR A 100 -17.33 -17.62 10.65
C THR A 100 -18.07 -16.88 11.75
N SER A 101 -19.20 -16.24 11.41
CA SER A 101 -20.09 -15.58 12.35
C SER A 101 -21.48 -16.20 12.21
N GLY A 102 -21.84 -17.07 13.15
CA GLY A 102 -23.03 -17.91 13.04
C GLY A 102 -22.91 -18.85 11.83
N GLN A 103 -23.91 -18.86 10.94
CA GLN A 103 -23.91 -19.69 9.72
C GLN A 103 -23.23 -19.04 8.50
N LYS A 104 -22.76 -17.79 8.60
CA LYS A 104 -22.18 -17.07 7.45
C LYS A 104 -20.66 -17.18 7.47
N ARG A 105 -20.10 -17.86 6.45
CA ARG A 105 -18.66 -17.95 6.17
C ARG A 105 -18.27 -16.78 5.27
N SER A 106 -17.27 -16.00 5.69
CA SER A 106 -16.70 -14.93 4.86
C SER A 106 -15.19 -15.03 4.87
N VAL A 107 -14.58 -15.01 3.69
CA VAL A 107 -13.14 -14.90 3.54
C VAL A 107 -12.79 -13.42 3.54
N ARG A 108 -11.85 -13.03 4.39
CA ARG A 108 -11.33 -11.68 4.48
C ARG A 108 -9.85 -11.71 4.18
N ASP A 109 -9.48 -10.81 3.31
CA ASP A 109 -8.09 -10.56 3.00
C ASP A 109 -7.47 -9.65 4.06
N VAL A 110 -6.31 -10.04 4.61
CA VAL A 110 -5.66 -9.37 5.72
C VAL A 110 -4.15 -9.29 5.54
N ASN A 111 -3.56 -8.20 6.03
CA ASN A 111 -2.12 -8.08 6.18
C ASN A 111 -1.71 -8.55 7.58
N VAL A 112 -0.81 -9.52 7.62
CA VAL A 112 -0.20 -10.06 8.82
C VAL A 112 1.14 -9.37 9.03
N ILE A 113 1.29 -8.76 10.21
CA ILE A 113 2.53 -8.09 10.62
C ILE A 113 3.12 -8.89 11.78
N GLY A 114 4.28 -9.50 11.55
CA GLY A 114 5.08 -10.18 12.56
C GLY A 114 6.09 -9.23 13.18
N LEU A 115 6.01 -9.01 14.49
CA LEU A 115 6.95 -8.21 15.28
C LEU A 115 7.68 -9.10 16.29
N PRO A 116 8.89 -8.71 16.73
CA PRO A 116 9.57 -9.40 17.83
C PRO A 116 8.73 -9.34 19.11
N LEU A 117 8.83 -10.38 19.94
CA LEU A 117 8.13 -10.41 21.22
C LEU A 117 8.56 -9.23 22.10
N GLY A 118 7.57 -8.53 22.69
CA GLY A 118 7.82 -7.33 23.48
C GLY A 118 8.10 -6.07 22.65
N SER A 119 7.91 -6.10 21.33
CA SER A 119 7.95 -4.89 20.52
C SER A 119 6.90 -3.89 21.01
N THR A 120 7.35 -2.66 21.27
CA THR A 120 6.48 -1.54 21.65
C THR A 120 5.77 -0.91 20.45
N ARG A 121 6.03 -1.43 19.24
CA ARG A 121 5.37 -1.03 17.99
C ARG A 121 4.15 -1.87 17.66
N ALA A 122 3.86 -2.88 18.49
CA ALA A 122 2.60 -3.61 18.39
C ALA A 122 1.44 -2.63 18.64
N ALA A 123 0.40 -2.72 17.81
CA ALA A 123 -0.80 -1.92 17.98
C ALA A 123 -1.37 -2.10 19.40
N PRO A 124 -1.93 -1.03 20.00
CA PRO A 124 -2.53 -1.13 21.33
C PRO A 124 -3.67 -2.16 21.30
N VAL A 125 -3.70 -3.04 22.30
CA VAL A 125 -4.71 -4.08 22.42
C VAL A 125 -5.97 -3.47 22.99
N ALA A 126 -7.03 -3.38 22.18
CA ALA A 126 -8.34 -2.93 22.64
C ALA A 126 -9.00 -3.97 23.56
N GLU A 127 -8.88 -5.26 23.21
CA GLU A 127 -9.43 -6.39 23.99
C GLU A 127 -8.48 -7.58 23.97
N GLY A 128 -8.38 -8.30 25.10
CA GLY A 128 -7.53 -9.49 25.23
C GLY A 128 -6.10 -9.19 25.68
N ARG A 129 -5.11 -9.83 25.06
CA ARG A 129 -3.68 -9.72 25.43
C ARG A 129 -2.77 -9.80 24.21
N GLN A 130 -1.58 -9.18 24.30
CA GLN A 130 -0.53 -9.36 23.30
C GLN A 130 0.00 -10.80 23.28
N ALA A 131 0.57 -11.19 22.14
CA ALA A 131 1.29 -12.45 22.00
C ALA A 131 2.51 -12.49 22.93
N LYS A 132 2.65 -13.58 23.70
CA LYS A 132 3.74 -13.75 24.69
C LYS A 132 4.74 -14.84 24.32
N THR A 133 4.40 -15.68 23.34
CA THR A 133 5.21 -16.82 22.90
C THR A 133 5.17 -16.90 21.38
N PRO A 134 6.22 -17.43 20.73
CA PRO A 134 6.15 -17.80 19.33
C PRO A 134 5.02 -18.82 19.11
N GLY A 135 4.36 -18.74 17.95
CA GLY A 135 3.35 -19.70 17.52
C GLY A 135 3.97 -20.92 16.85
#